data_AF-A0A075G5T9-F1
#
_entry.id   AF-A0A075G5T9-F1
#
_cell.length_a   1.000
_cell.length_b   1.000
_cell.length_c   1.000
_cell.angle_alpha   90.00
_cell.angle_beta   90.00
_cell.angle_gamma   90.00
#
_symmetry.space_group_name_H-M   'P 1'
#
loop_
_entity.id
_entity.type
_entity.pdbx_description
1 polymer ?
#
loop_
_entity_poly.entity_id
_entity_poly.type
_entity_poly.pdbx_seq_one_letter_code
_entity_poly.pdbx_strand_id
1 'polypeptide(L)'
;MHDGDPAIYGAIREQIDNLEKEGIESIVVPGVTSFLASAAALGTQLTLPGITQTMIITRAESRTKVPKREKISELAKHQATLIFYLSVHLLNKNYKRSNRRWIQKDYSCCSSLQSK
;
A
#
# COMPACT_ATOMS: atom_id res chain seq x y z
N MET A 1 13.37 -13.97 3.10
CA MET A 1 11.91 -14.18 2.94
C MET A 1 11.25 -12.82 3.14
N HIS A 2 10.34 -12.42 2.24
CA HIS A 2 9.65 -11.13 2.27
C HIS A 2 8.15 -11.33 2.45
N ASP A 3 7.48 -10.37 3.10
CA ASP A 3 6.04 -10.38 3.25
C ASP A 3 5.34 -9.81 2.00
N GLY A 4 4.26 -10.45 1.58
CA GLY A 4 3.47 -10.03 0.43
C GLY A 4 4.24 -10.18 -0.88
N ASP A 5 4.21 -9.15 -1.73
CA ASP A 5 4.94 -9.14 -2.99
C ASP A 5 6.24 -8.32 -2.87
N PRO A 6 7.42 -8.91 -3.18
CA PRO A 6 8.72 -8.24 -3.02
C PRO A 6 8.88 -6.96 -3.85
N ALA A 7 8.12 -6.77 -4.93
CA ALA A 7 8.18 -5.58 -5.77
C ALA A 7 7.58 -4.35 -5.09
N ILE A 8 6.75 -4.53 -4.05
CA ILE A 8 6.04 -3.45 -3.37
C ILE A 8 6.68 -3.18 -2.01
N TYR A 9 7.56 -2.18 -1.95
CA TYR A 9 8.30 -1.78 -0.74
C TYR A 9 9.17 -2.89 -0.12
N GLY A 10 9.50 -3.96 -0.87
CA GLY A 10 10.30 -5.09 -0.38
C GLY A 10 11.81 -4.85 -0.30
N ALA A 11 12.31 -3.74 -0.84
CA ALA A 11 13.73 -3.34 -0.81
C ALA A 11 14.72 -4.41 -1.33
N ILE A 12 14.31 -5.21 -2.32
CA ILE A 12 15.10 -6.33 -2.83
C ILE A 12 16.23 -5.94 -3.79
N ARG A 13 16.24 -4.69 -4.29
CA ARG A 13 17.12 -4.29 -5.40
C ARG A 13 18.60 -4.45 -5.07
N GLU A 14 19.03 -4.00 -3.89
CA GLU A 14 20.42 -4.08 -3.47
C GLU A 14 20.91 -5.53 -3.32
N GLN A 15 20.03 -6.43 -2.88
CA GLN A 15 20.35 -7.86 -2.74
C GLN A 15 20.56 -8.50 -4.11
N ILE A 16 19.67 -8.21 -5.07
CA ILE A 16 19.79 -8.68 -6.46
C ILE A 16 21.06 -8.13 -7.10
N ASP A 17 21.31 -6.82 -6.96
CA ASP A 17 22.51 -6.18 -7.51
C ASP A 17 23.81 -6.81 -6.97
N ASN A 18 23.82 -7.26 -5.72
CA ASN A 18 24.99 -7.92 -5.13
C ASN A 18 25.16 -9.36 -5.64
N LEU A 19 24.07 -10.12 -5.77
CA LEU A 19 24.11 -11.46 -6.36
C LEU A 19 24.56 -11.43 -7.83
N GLU A 20 24.06 -10.46 -8.61
CA GLU A 20 24.45 -10.25 -10.00
C GLU A 20 25.96 -9.96 -10.14
N LYS A 21 26.54 -9.13 -9.25
CA LYS A 21 27.99 -8.85 -9.24
C LYS A 21 28.84 -10.08 -8.96
N GLU A 22 28.32 -11.02 -8.20
CA GLU A 22 28.99 -12.29 -7.87
C GLU A 22 28.73 -13.39 -8.91
N GLY A 23 27.94 -13.10 -9.95
CA GLY A 23 27.55 -14.08 -10.96
C GLY A 23 26.58 -15.15 -10.44
N ILE A 24 25.87 -14.86 -9.34
CA ILE A 24 24.89 -15.75 -8.73
C ILE A 24 23.52 -15.47 -9.32
N GLU A 25 22.93 -16.48 -9.97
CA GLU A 25 21.57 -16.38 -10.49
C GLU A 25 20.57 -16.26 -9.34
N SER A 26 19.62 -15.34 -9.48
CA SER A 26 18.53 -15.16 -8.52
C SER A 26 17.21 -14.95 -9.25
N ILE A 27 16.13 -15.44 -8.64
CA ILE A 27 14.77 -15.28 -9.16
C ILE A 27 13.89 -14.61 -8.11
N VAL A 28 13.05 -13.68 -8.57
CA VAL A 28 12.00 -13.09 -7.73
C VAL A 28 10.71 -13.87 -7.96
N VAL A 29 10.26 -14.57 -6.93
CA VAL A 29 8.96 -15.27 -6.94
C VAL A 29 7.88 -14.26 -6.51
N PRO A 30 6.83 -14.02 -7.34
CA PRO A 30 5.78 -13.08 -7.01
C PRO A 30 4.95 -13.57 -5.82
N GLY A 31 4.37 -12.62 -5.09
CA GLY A 31 3.55 -12.91 -3.90
C GLY A 31 2.21 -12.21 -3.91
N VAL A 32 1.39 -12.49 -2.90
CA VAL A 32 0.09 -11.82 -2.71
C VAL A 32 0.29 -10.59 -1.83
N THR A 33 0.29 -9.41 -2.46
CA THR A 33 0.44 -8.13 -1.76
C THR A 33 -0.73 -7.82 -0.82
N SER A 34 -0.46 -7.08 0.26
CA SER A 34 -1.40 -6.90 1.36
C SER A 34 -2.68 -6.14 0.96
N PHE A 35 -2.61 -5.23 0.00
CA PHE A 35 -3.80 -4.51 -0.47
C PHE A 35 -4.81 -5.42 -1.20
N LEU A 36 -4.34 -6.46 -1.90
CA LEU A 36 -5.22 -7.43 -2.56
C LEU A 36 -5.91 -8.30 -1.52
N ALA A 37 -5.14 -8.78 -0.53
CA ALA A 37 -5.70 -9.49 0.61
C ALA A 37 -6.72 -8.63 1.38
N SER A 38 -6.46 -7.33 1.57
CA SER A 38 -7.42 -6.40 2.18
C SER A 38 -8.68 -6.22 1.34
N ALA A 39 -8.57 -6.10 0.02
CA ALA A 39 -9.71 -5.98 -0.88
C ALA A 39 -10.61 -7.23 -0.83
N ALA A 40 -9.99 -8.41 -0.88
CA ALA A 40 -10.70 -9.69 -0.73
C ALA A 40 -11.39 -9.80 0.64
N ALA A 41 -10.68 -9.46 1.72
CA ALA A 41 -11.22 -9.50 3.07
C ALA A 41 -12.34 -8.48 3.31
N LEU A 42 -12.44 -7.42 2.50
CA LEU A 42 -13.52 -6.43 2.53
C LEU A 42 -14.63 -6.73 1.50
N GLY A 43 -14.46 -7.75 0.66
CA GLY A 43 -15.40 -8.07 -0.42
C GLY A 43 -15.58 -6.91 -1.40
N THR A 44 -14.54 -6.13 -1.66
CA THR A 44 -14.62 -4.90 -2.46
C THR A 44 -13.72 -4.95 -3.67
N GLN A 45 -14.11 -4.24 -4.74
CA GLN A 45 -13.27 -4.01 -5.90
C GLN A 45 -12.51 -2.68 -5.74
N LEU A 46 -11.23 -2.68 -6.12
CA LEU A 46 -10.36 -1.50 -6.04
C LEU A 46 -10.52 -0.54 -7.23
N THR A 47 -11.14 -1.01 -8.30
CA THR A 47 -11.60 -0.22 -9.45
C THR A 47 -13.11 -0.36 -9.56
N LEU A 48 -13.81 0.69 -9.95
CA LEU A 48 -15.27 0.70 -10.06
C LEU A 48 -15.64 1.42 -11.36
N PRO A 49 -16.32 0.74 -12.31
CA PRO A 49 -16.81 1.38 -13.53
C PRO A 49 -17.62 2.64 -13.22
N GLY A 50 -17.38 3.73 -13.95
CA GLY A 50 -18.03 5.02 -13.74
C GLY A 50 -17.60 5.78 -12.47
N ILE A 51 -16.71 5.22 -11.64
CA ILE A 51 -16.20 5.87 -10.42
C ILE A 51 -14.69 6.07 -10.51
N THR A 52 -13.92 4.98 -10.63
CA THR A 52 -12.47 5.05 -10.75
C THR A 52 -11.90 3.82 -11.43
N GLN A 53 -10.98 4.03 -12.37
CA GLN A 53 -10.23 2.97 -13.07
C GLN A 53 -8.73 3.05 -12.74
N THR A 54 -8.39 3.76 -11.66
CA THR A 54 -7.01 4.05 -11.30
C THR A 54 -6.81 3.74 -9.83
N MET A 55 -5.68 3.11 -9.53
CA MET A 55 -5.21 2.84 -8.19
C MET A 55 -3.85 3.50 -8.03
N ILE A 56 -3.64 4.18 -6.90
CA ILE A 56 -2.35 4.78 -6.55
C ILE A 56 -1.86 4.13 -5.27
N ILE A 57 -0.74 3.43 -5.37
CA ILE A 57 -0.04 2.82 -4.24
C ILE A 57 0.99 3.84 -3.75
N THR A 58 0.90 4.22 -2.49
CA THR A 58 1.80 5.23 -1.90
C THR A 58 2.03 4.97 -0.42
N ARG A 59 2.88 5.79 0.21
CA ARG A 59 3.05 5.86 1.65
C ARG A 59 2.88 7.31 2.11
N ALA A 60 2.40 7.48 3.33
CA ALA A 60 2.35 8.77 3.97
C ALA A 60 3.75 9.26 4.32
N GLU A 61 3.92 10.57 4.20
CA GLU A 61 5.10 11.25 4.66
C GLU A 61 5.12 11.28 6.20
N SER A 62 6.26 10.93 6.78
CA SER A 62 6.51 11.05 8.22
C SER A 62 7.94 11.53 8.42
N ARG A 63 8.81 10.76 9.07
CA ARG A 63 10.23 11.09 9.22
C ARG A 63 10.95 11.14 7.86
N THR A 64 10.68 10.18 6.98
CA THR A 64 11.26 10.13 5.65
C THR A 64 10.35 10.84 4.66
N LYS A 65 10.87 11.92 4.06
CA LYS A 65 10.14 12.71 3.07
C LYS A 65 9.81 11.89 1.82
N VAL A 66 8.75 12.31 1.13
CA VAL A 66 8.43 11.81 -0.23
C VAL A 66 8.75 12.89 -1.26
N PRO A 67 8.99 12.54 -2.53
CA PRO A 67 9.13 13.53 -3.60
C PRO A 67 7.95 14.50 -3.63
N LYS A 68 8.19 15.78 -3.96
CA LYS A 68 7.15 16.83 -3.91
C LYS A 68 5.86 16.47 -4.68
N ARG A 69 6.01 15.80 -5.83
CA ARG A 69 4.90 15.35 -6.70
C ARG A 69 4.11 14.16 -6.13
N GLU A 70 4.68 13.44 -5.17
CA GLU A 70 4.10 12.24 -4.55
C GLU A 70 3.51 12.54 -3.17
N LYS A 71 3.40 13.83 -2.80
CA LYS A 71 2.65 14.23 -1.62
C LYS A 71 1.21 13.76 -1.73
N ILE A 72 0.64 13.29 -0.62
CA ILE A 72 -0.75 12.81 -0.56
C ILE A 72 -1.73 13.85 -1.13
N SER A 73 -1.51 15.14 -0.85
CA SER A 73 -2.34 16.23 -1.36
C SER A 73 -2.36 16.31 -2.89
N GLU A 74 -1.26 15.97 -3.56
CA GLU A 74 -1.17 15.95 -5.01
C GLU A 74 -1.83 14.69 -5.57
N LEU A 75 -1.52 13.53 -4.97
CA LEU A 75 -2.09 12.24 -5.39
C LEU A 75 -3.62 12.19 -5.22
N ALA A 76 -4.16 12.79 -4.15
CA ALA A 76 -5.58 12.83 -3.88
C ALA A 76 -6.39 13.63 -4.93
N LYS A 77 -5.75 14.52 -5.70
CA LYS A 77 -6.41 15.28 -6.78
C LYS A 77 -6.93 14.38 -7.89
N HIS A 78 -6.30 13.23 -8.12
CA HIS A 78 -6.70 12.26 -9.14
C HIS A 78 -8.03 11.57 -8.84
N GLN A 79 -8.53 11.64 -7.60
CA GLN A 79 -9.77 10.98 -7.18
C GLN A 79 -9.76 9.45 -7.44
N ALA A 80 -8.56 8.87 -7.49
CA ALA A 80 -8.31 7.45 -7.65
C ALA A 80 -8.48 6.70 -6.32
N THR A 81 -8.56 5.37 -6.39
CA THR A 81 -8.41 4.53 -5.18
C THR A 81 -6.99 4.68 -4.65
N LEU A 82 -6.84 5.22 -3.44
CA LEU A 82 -5.54 5.39 -2.78
C LEU A 82 -5.29 4.23 -1.81
N ILE A 83 -4.10 3.62 -1.93
CA ILE A 83 -3.63 2.51 -1.11
C ILE A 83 -2.41 2.97 -0.35
N PHE A 84 -2.46 2.92 0.99
CA PHE A 84 -1.39 3.39 1.86
C PHE A 84 -0.63 2.23 2.49
N TYR A 85 0.67 2.14 2.17
CA TYR A 85 1.63 1.28 2.86
C TYR A 85 2.34 2.05 3.98
N LEU A 86 2.79 1.33 5.03
CA LEU A 86 3.64 1.86 6.10
C LEU A 86 3.07 3.09 6.85
N SER A 87 1.76 3.31 6.80
CA SER A 87 1.14 4.60 7.17
C SER A 87 0.12 4.52 8.30
N VAL A 88 -0.07 3.34 8.92
CA VAL A 88 -1.12 3.08 9.93
C VAL A 88 -1.12 4.12 11.06
N HIS A 89 0.06 4.48 11.56
CA HIS A 89 0.21 5.43 12.67
C HIS A 89 -0.04 6.90 12.31
N LEU A 90 -0.08 7.25 11.01
CA LEU A 90 -0.15 8.62 10.53
C LEU A 90 -1.57 9.05 10.18
N LEU A 91 -2.47 8.08 9.97
CA LEU A 91 -3.87 8.34 9.65
C LEU A 91 -4.67 8.88 10.84
N ASN A 92 -4.18 8.67 12.07
CA ASN A 92 -4.89 9.06 13.29
C ASN A 92 -4.84 10.57 13.59
N LYS A 93 -3.96 11.35 12.92
CA LYS A 93 -3.67 12.71 13.40
C LYS A 93 -4.47 13.85 12.78
N ASN A 94 -5.03 13.74 11.57
CA ASN A 94 -5.78 14.86 10.95
C ASN A 94 -6.68 14.48 9.75
N TYR A 95 -6.98 13.19 9.51
CA TYR A 95 -7.72 12.78 8.30
C TYR A 95 -9.25 12.96 8.43
N LYS A 96 -9.70 14.08 9.00
CA LYS A 96 -11.09 14.56 8.94
C LYS A 96 -11.23 15.57 7.80
N ARG A 97 -11.34 15.09 6.56
CA ARG A 97 -12.01 15.79 5.43
C ARG A 97 -11.75 15.05 4.12
N SER A 98 -12.67 14.17 3.75
CA SER A 98 -13.37 14.21 2.47
C SER A 98 -14.18 12.93 2.35
N ASN A 99 -15.43 13.07 1.90
CA ASN A 99 -16.46 12.04 1.82
C ASN A 99 -16.17 10.98 0.73
N ARG A 100 -15.01 10.31 0.80
CA ARG A 100 -14.54 9.34 -0.21
C ARG A 100 -14.08 8.06 0.46
N ARG A 101 -14.50 6.92 -0.13
CA ARG A 101 -14.24 5.56 0.34
C ARG A 101 -12.73 5.28 0.32
N TRP A 102 -12.12 5.23 1.49
CA TRP A 102 -10.78 4.71 1.71
C TRP A 102 -10.88 3.22 2.01
N ILE A 103 -10.05 2.39 1.38
CA ILE A 103 -10.02 0.96 1.67
C ILE A 103 -8.93 0.74 2.72
N GLN A 104 -9.35 0.68 3.98
CA GLN A 104 -8.52 0.32 5.13
C GLN A 104 -8.82 -1.13 5.49
N LYS A 105 -7.79 -1.97 5.59
CA LYS A 105 -7.83 -3.10 6.53
C LYS A 105 -6.50 -3.23 7.23
N ASP A 106 -6.59 -3.22 8.56
CA ASP A 106 -5.52 -3.25 9.53
C ASP A 106 -4.76 -4.57 9.45
N TYR A 107 -3.44 -4.50 9.27
CA TYR A 107 -2.53 -5.57 9.68
C TYR A 107 -1.88 -5.15 11.01
N SER A 108 -2.70 -5.07 12.05
CA SER A 108 -2.23 -5.27 13.41
C SER A 108 -3.41 -5.68 14.29
N CYS A 109 -3.26 -6.82 14.94
CA CYS A 109 -4.12 -7.33 16.00
C CYS A 109 -5.48 -7.92 15.58
N CYS A 110 -5.50 -9.26 15.52
CA CYS A 110 -6.65 -10.03 15.93
C CYS A 110 -7.05 -9.60 17.35
N SER A 111 -8.11 -8.81 17.48
CA SER A 111 -8.89 -8.76 18.73
C SER A 111 -10.34 -8.44 18.40
N SER A 112 -11.15 -9.50 18.48
CA SER A 112 -12.57 -9.53 18.80
C SER A 112 -13.25 -8.18 19.05
N LEU A 113 -14.27 -7.86 18.25
CA LEU A 113 -15.51 -7.26 18.73
C LEU A 113 -16.62 -7.45 17.68
N GLN A 114 -17.25 -8.62 17.74
CA GLN A 114 -18.69 -8.69 17.56
C GLN A 114 -19.34 -7.93 18.72
N SER A 115 -20.18 -6.95 18.43
CA SER A 115 -21.42 -6.75 19.20
C SER A 115 -22.30 -5.68 18.56
N LYS A 116 -23.49 -6.17 18.16
CA LYS A 116 -24.80 -5.52 18.11
C LYS A 116 -24.98 -4.32 17.18
#